data_AF-A0ABD3DQC9-F1
#
_entry.id   AF-A0ABD3DQC9-F1
#
_cell.length_a   1.000
_cell.length_b   1.000
_cell.length_c   1.000
_cell.angle_alpha   90.00
_cell.angle_beta   90.00
_cell.angle_gamma   90.00
#
_symmetry.space_group_name_H-M   'P 1'
#
loop_
_entity.id
_entity.type
_entity.pdbx_description
1 polymer ?
#
loop_
_entity_poly.entity_id
_entity_poly.type
_entity_poly.pdbx_seq_one_letter_code
_entity_poly.pdbx_strand_id
1 'polypeptide(L)'
;MGANKLKYLFLATATLILLGSALTPQAEARIFIGFNPFCRTATYRRICTQMVNGASSFTDASANAMISAHELATRVRGLVPLLKPAVAHLEPKTQESIIATCTEDFDGIVDDLEVSLQAMKAGDIGTARSHLSLSQRLASFIFVNIVYLI
;
A
#
# COMPACT_ATOMS: atom_id res chain seq x y z
N MET A 1 -6.52 -36.32 48.01
CA MET A 1 -7.15 -36.10 46.70
C MET A 1 -6.38 -34.97 45.98
N GLY A 2 -5.23 -35.27 45.37
CA GLY A 2 -4.36 -34.23 44.80
C GLY A 2 -2.93 -34.72 44.63
N ALA A 3 -2.51 -34.92 43.38
CA ALA A 3 -1.12 -35.04 42.90
C ALA A 3 -1.14 -35.46 41.41
N ASN A 4 -2.09 -36.32 41.03
CA ASN A 4 -2.08 -36.95 39.71
C ASN A 4 -2.67 -36.07 38.61
N LYS A 5 -3.64 -35.20 38.92
CA LYS A 5 -4.29 -34.33 37.92
C LYS A 5 -3.38 -33.22 37.36
N LEU A 6 -2.39 -32.77 38.14
CA LEU A 6 -1.43 -31.75 37.68
C LEU A 6 -0.46 -32.30 36.63
N LYS A 7 -0.02 -33.55 36.76
CA LYS A 7 0.92 -34.19 35.81
C LYS A 7 0.30 -34.37 34.41
N TYR A 8 -0.99 -34.68 34.33
CA TYR A 8 -1.70 -34.80 33.06
C TYR A 8 -1.92 -33.45 32.36
N LEU A 9 -2.10 -32.36 33.13
CA LEU A 9 -2.20 -31.00 32.58
C LEU A 9 -0.87 -30.52 31.96
N PHE A 10 0.26 -30.86 32.58
CA PHE A 10 1.59 -30.55 32.03
C PHE A 10 1.93 -31.41 30.80
N LEU A 11 1.50 -32.68 30.76
CA LEU A 11 1.71 -33.52 29.59
C LEU A 11 0.84 -33.11 28.38
N ALA A 12 -0.39 -32.65 28.62
CA ALA A 12 -1.29 -32.20 27.57
C ALA A 12 -0.88 -30.86 26.94
N THR A 13 -0.21 -29.99 27.70
CA THR A 13 0.28 -28.69 27.21
C THR A 13 1.54 -28.85 26.35
N ALA A 14 2.44 -29.78 26.69
CA ALA A 14 3.64 -30.05 25.90
C ALA A 14 3.33 -30.60 24.49
N THR A 15 2.32 -31.47 24.36
CA THR A 15 1.88 -31.99 23.04
C THR A 15 1.19 -30.92 22.19
N LEU A 16 0.41 -30.01 22.79
CA LEU A 16 -0.22 -28.91 22.05
C LEU A 16 0.81 -27.92 21.48
N ILE A 17 1.90 -27.65 22.21
CA ILE A 17 2.98 -26.76 21.74
C ILE A 17 3.76 -27.42 20.59
N LEU A 18 4.01 -28.73 20.66
CA LEU A 18 4.68 -29.49 19.59
C LEU A 18 3.81 -29.61 18.32
N LEU A 19 2.50 -29.85 18.45
CA LEU A 19 1.58 -29.84 17.30
C LEU A 19 1.38 -28.43 16.72
N GLY A 20 1.44 -27.38 17.55
CA GLY A 20 1.36 -25.99 17.11
C GLY A 20 2.51 -25.59 16.17
N SER A 21 3.71 -26.10 16.41
CA SER A 21 4.88 -25.85 15.57
C SER A 21 4.86 -26.58 14.21
N ALA A 22 4.03 -27.63 14.07
CA ALA A 22 3.82 -28.35 12.81
C ALA A 22 2.70 -27.73 11.95
N LEU A 23 1.88 -26.84 12.53
CA LEU A 23 0.75 -26.17 11.87
C LEU A 23 1.01 -24.70 11.56
N THR A 24 2.15 -24.14 11.97
CA THR A 24 2.61 -22.91 11.33
C THR A 24 2.90 -23.27 9.88
N PRO A 25 2.21 -22.68 8.89
CA PRO A 25 2.70 -22.76 7.52
C PRO A 25 4.13 -22.25 7.60
N GLN A 26 5.10 -23.16 7.40
CA GLN A 26 6.47 -22.76 7.14
C GLN A 26 6.31 -21.69 6.06
N ALA A 27 6.77 -20.48 6.36
CA ALA A 27 6.97 -19.48 5.34
C ALA A 27 8.03 -20.09 4.41
N GLU A 28 7.58 -20.92 3.49
CA GLU A 28 8.35 -21.39 2.37
C GLU A 28 8.87 -20.10 1.76
N ALA A 29 10.18 -19.90 1.87
CA ALA A 29 10.91 -18.99 1.03
C ALA A 29 10.73 -19.51 -0.40
N ARG A 30 9.56 -19.25 -0.98
CA ARG A 30 9.23 -19.58 -2.36
C ARG A 30 10.27 -18.85 -3.18
N ILE A 31 11.05 -19.64 -3.90
CA ILE A 31 12.06 -19.20 -4.87
C ILE A 31 11.51 -17.99 -5.61
N PHE A 32 12.08 -16.83 -5.32
CA PHE A 32 11.55 -15.54 -5.73
C PHE A 32 11.92 -15.30 -7.19
N ILE A 33 10.95 -15.50 -8.08
CA ILE A 33 11.06 -15.06 -9.47
C ILE A 33 10.82 -13.55 -9.48
N GLY A 34 11.84 -12.76 -9.16
CA GLY A 34 11.95 -11.32 -9.42
C GLY A 34 10.86 -10.35 -8.91
N PHE A 35 9.79 -10.79 -8.24
CA PHE A 35 8.66 -9.96 -7.82
C PHE A 35 8.28 -10.15 -6.35
N ASN A 36 8.08 -9.02 -5.64
CA ASN A 36 7.80 -9.00 -4.19
C ASN A 36 6.51 -9.80 -3.85
N PRO A 37 6.47 -10.65 -2.80
CA PRO A 37 5.28 -11.43 -2.44
C PRO A 37 4.03 -10.58 -2.19
N PHE A 38 4.17 -9.34 -1.70
CA PHE A 38 3.07 -8.40 -1.51
C PHE A 38 2.44 -7.94 -2.84
N CYS A 39 3.14 -8.12 -3.95
CA CYS A 39 2.75 -7.67 -5.28
C CYS A 39 2.07 -8.73 -6.15
N ARG A 40 1.79 -9.93 -5.62
CA ARG A 40 1.26 -11.05 -6.43
C ARG A 40 -0.06 -10.73 -7.13
N THR A 41 -0.92 -9.98 -6.47
CA THR A 41 -2.25 -9.58 -6.92
C THR A 41 -2.28 -8.21 -7.61
N ALA A 42 -1.13 -7.51 -7.67
CA ALA A 42 -1.04 -6.24 -8.37
C ALA A 42 -1.12 -6.44 -9.90
N THR A 43 -1.89 -5.58 -10.57
CA THR A 43 -1.96 -5.51 -12.04
C THR A 43 -0.59 -5.32 -12.66
N TYR A 44 0.23 -4.45 -12.07
CA TYR A 44 1.60 -4.15 -12.52
C TYR A 44 2.65 -4.61 -11.50
N ARG A 45 2.91 -5.92 -11.48
CA ARG A 45 3.82 -6.55 -10.49
C ARG A 45 5.23 -5.96 -10.43
N ARG A 46 5.78 -5.55 -11.58
CA ARG A 46 7.10 -4.89 -11.69
C ARG A 46 7.13 -3.56 -10.97
N ILE A 47 6.17 -2.69 -11.29
CA ILE A 47 6.04 -1.35 -10.69
C ILE A 47 5.81 -1.50 -9.20
N CYS A 48 4.88 -2.38 -8.80
CA CYS A 48 4.64 -2.68 -7.39
C CYS A 48 5.92 -3.13 -6.68
N THR A 49 6.70 -4.05 -7.27
CA THR A 49 7.94 -4.55 -6.66
C THR A 49 8.97 -3.44 -6.43
N GLN A 50 9.07 -2.49 -7.37
CA GLN A 50 9.92 -1.31 -7.21
C GLN A 50 9.40 -0.40 -6.10
N MET A 51 8.09 -0.15 -6.06
CA MET A 51 7.46 0.75 -5.09
C MET A 51 7.49 0.22 -3.65
N VAL A 52 7.32 -1.09 -3.43
CA VAL A 52 7.42 -1.67 -2.08
C VAL A 52 8.87 -1.79 -1.60
N ASN A 53 9.84 -1.62 -2.51
CA ASN A 53 11.28 -1.49 -2.24
C ASN A 53 11.84 -2.46 -1.19
N GLY A 54 11.63 -3.77 -1.38
CA GLY A 54 12.19 -4.79 -0.49
C GLY A 54 11.56 -4.85 0.90
N ALA A 55 10.37 -4.30 1.10
CA ALA A 55 9.62 -4.38 2.35
C ALA A 55 9.56 -5.82 2.93
N SER A 56 9.63 -5.91 4.26
CA SER A 56 9.54 -7.15 5.04
C SER A 56 8.17 -7.42 5.66
N SER A 57 7.29 -6.42 5.70
CA SER A 57 5.93 -6.53 6.25
C SER A 57 4.90 -5.88 5.31
N PHE A 58 3.62 -6.22 5.48
CA PHE A 58 2.53 -5.58 4.73
C PHE A 58 2.42 -4.07 5.02
N THR A 59 2.67 -3.68 6.27
CA THR A 59 2.70 -2.28 6.69
C THR A 59 3.82 -1.52 5.99
N ASP A 60 5.04 -2.07 5.99
CA ASP A 60 6.18 -1.45 5.29
C ASP A 60 5.94 -1.39 3.78
N ALA A 61 5.38 -2.46 3.20
CA ALA A 61 5.07 -2.51 1.77
C ALA A 61 4.05 -1.44 1.40
N SER A 62 3.02 -1.25 2.23
CA SER A 62 2.00 -0.23 2.02
C SER A 62 2.56 1.18 2.20
N ALA A 63 3.37 1.41 3.23
CA ALA A 63 4.05 2.69 3.46
C ALA A 63 4.99 3.05 2.31
N ASN A 64 5.86 2.14 1.90
CA ASN A 64 6.79 2.35 0.79
C ASN A 64 6.05 2.64 -0.52
N ALA A 65 4.97 1.90 -0.78
CA ALA A 65 4.14 2.15 -1.94
C ALA A 65 3.53 3.55 -1.90
N MET A 66 2.91 3.95 -0.77
CA MET A 66 2.31 5.27 -0.62
C MET A 66 3.32 6.40 -0.75
N ILE A 67 4.51 6.26 -0.17
CA ILE A 67 5.62 7.22 -0.32
C ILE A 67 6.00 7.35 -1.80
N SER A 68 6.18 6.22 -2.49
CA SER A 68 6.53 6.22 -3.93
C SER A 68 5.44 6.90 -4.77
N ALA A 69 4.16 6.68 -4.44
CA ALA A 69 3.04 7.33 -5.12
C ALA A 69 3.00 8.83 -4.83
N HIS A 70 3.25 9.24 -3.59
CA HIS A 70 3.29 10.64 -3.17
C HIS A 70 4.41 11.40 -3.89
N GLU A 71 5.61 10.80 -3.99
CA GLU A 71 6.74 11.37 -4.73
C GLU A 71 6.41 11.54 -6.22
N LEU A 72 5.77 10.53 -6.83
CA LEU A 72 5.33 10.60 -8.22
C LEU A 72 4.28 11.69 -8.41
N ALA A 73 3.23 11.73 -7.57
CA ALA A 73 2.17 12.72 -7.64
C ALA A 73 2.73 14.14 -7.48
N THR A 74 3.63 14.35 -6.52
CA THR A 74 4.32 15.64 -6.31
C THR A 74 5.12 16.05 -7.53
N ARG A 75 5.83 15.10 -8.17
CA ARG A 75 6.58 15.38 -9.40
C ARG A 75 5.64 15.75 -10.54
N VAL A 76 4.57 14.99 -10.76
CA VAL A 76 3.61 15.23 -11.84
C VAL A 76 2.89 16.56 -11.65
N ARG A 77 2.49 16.91 -10.42
CA ARG A 77 1.97 18.23 -10.06
C ARG A 77 2.90 19.35 -10.56
N GLY A 78 4.20 19.24 -10.29
CA GLY A 78 5.20 20.21 -10.74
C GLY A 78 5.33 20.31 -12.26
N LEU A 79 4.88 19.31 -13.02
CA LEU A 79 4.90 19.30 -14.48
C LEU A 79 3.61 19.85 -15.11
N VAL A 80 2.51 19.99 -14.37
CA VAL A 80 1.23 20.51 -14.89
C VAL A 80 1.38 21.85 -15.64
N PRO A 81 2.17 22.83 -15.14
CA PRO A 81 2.37 24.09 -15.87
C PRO A 81 3.02 23.92 -17.26
N LEU A 82 3.75 22.83 -17.48
CA LEU A 82 4.38 22.49 -18.76
C LEU A 82 3.38 21.96 -19.80
N LEU A 83 2.13 21.72 -19.41
CA LEU A 83 1.06 21.35 -20.36
C LEU A 83 0.55 22.54 -21.15
N LYS A 84 0.82 23.79 -20.72
CA LYS A 84 0.34 25.01 -21.39
C LYS A 84 0.63 25.03 -22.90
N PRO A 85 1.85 24.72 -23.39
CA PRO A 85 2.12 24.67 -24.82
C PRO A 85 1.33 23.56 -25.54
N ALA A 86 1.05 22.43 -24.88
CA ALA A 86 0.33 21.31 -25.48
C ALA A 86 -1.16 21.64 -25.70
N VAL A 87 -1.74 22.49 -24.85
CA VAL A 87 -3.14 22.92 -24.96
C VAL A 87 -3.32 24.24 -25.69
N ALA A 88 -2.23 24.89 -26.13
CA ALA A 88 -2.26 26.25 -26.68
C ALA A 88 -3.14 26.42 -27.93
N HIS A 89 -3.46 25.32 -28.62
CA HIS A 89 -4.33 25.30 -29.81
C HIS A 89 -5.83 25.29 -29.48
N LEU A 90 -6.21 25.13 -28.21
CA LEU A 90 -7.60 25.08 -27.75
C LEU A 90 -8.14 26.47 -27.43
N GLU A 91 -9.45 26.61 -27.28
CA GLU A 91 -10.05 27.86 -26.79
C GLU A 91 -9.53 28.20 -25.38
N PRO A 92 -9.30 29.48 -25.05
CA PRO A 92 -8.71 29.90 -23.77
C PRO A 92 -9.41 29.29 -22.54
N LYS A 93 -10.75 29.29 -22.53
CA LYS A 93 -11.55 28.69 -21.44
C LYS A 93 -11.27 27.19 -21.27
N THR A 94 -11.06 26.48 -22.37
CA THR A 94 -10.74 25.05 -22.35
C THR A 94 -9.32 24.81 -21.84
N GLN A 95 -8.37 25.67 -22.21
CA GLN A 95 -7.00 25.62 -21.66
C GLN A 95 -7.01 25.81 -20.15
N GLU A 96 -7.68 26.87 -19.67
CA GLU A 96 -7.80 27.17 -18.24
C GLU A 96 -8.46 26.02 -17.49
N SER A 97 -9.56 25.48 -18.02
CA SER A 97 -10.26 24.33 -17.43
C SER A 97 -9.35 23.11 -17.31
N ILE A 98 -8.63 22.73 -18.38
CA ILE A 98 -7.72 21.58 -18.35
C ILE A 98 -6.61 21.77 -17.32
N ILE A 99 -5.95 22.93 -17.31
CA ILE A 99 -4.86 23.21 -16.38
C ILE A 99 -5.37 23.25 -14.94
N ALA A 100 -6.53 23.88 -14.70
CA ALA A 100 -7.16 23.92 -13.38
C ALA A 100 -7.51 22.53 -12.88
N THR A 101 -8.22 21.72 -13.68
CA THR A 101 -8.58 20.35 -13.30
C THR A 101 -7.35 19.48 -13.06
N CYS A 102 -6.30 19.57 -13.89
CA CYS A 102 -5.07 18.83 -13.63
C CYS A 102 -4.38 19.28 -12.34
N THR A 103 -4.37 20.58 -12.05
CA THR A 103 -3.78 21.12 -10.82
C THR A 103 -4.56 20.63 -9.60
N GLU A 104 -5.89 20.80 -9.60
CA GLU A 104 -6.79 20.39 -8.53
C GLU A 104 -6.74 18.87 -8.28
N ASP A 105 -6.76 18.05 -9.34
CA ASP A 105 -6.69 16.59 -9.22
C ASP A 105 -5.36 16.18 -8.55
N PHE A 106 -4.22 16.73 -8.98
CA PHE A 106 -2.92 16.35 -8.40
C PHE A 106 -2.67 16.95 -7.02
N ASP A 107 -3.19 18.14 -6.70
CA ASP A 107 -3.15 18.68 -5.35
C ASP A 107 -3.97 17.80 -4.39
N GLY A 108 -5.20 17.45 -4.76
CA GLY A 108 -6.03 16.56 -3.93
C GLY A 108 -5.40 15.19 -3.70
N ILE A 109 -4.78 14.62 -4.73
CA ILE A 109 -4.04 13.36 -4.62
C ILE A 109 -2.85 13.46 -3.66
N VAL A 110 -2.05 14.54 -3.76
CA VAL A 110 -0.88 14.75 -2.90
C VAL A 110 -1.34 14.86 -1.45
N ASP A 111 -2.37 15.67 -1.19
CA ASP A 111 -2.94 15.88 0.14
C ASP A 111 -3.51 14.58 0.72
N ASP A 112 -4.29 13.81 -0.05
CA ASP A 112 -4.85 12.53 0.37
C ASP A 112 -3.75 11.50 0.73
N LEU A 113 -2.68 11.44 -0.07
CA LEU A 113 -1.55 10.54 0.20
C LEU A 113 -0.79 10.98 1.44
N GLU A 114 -0.61 12.28 1.65
CA GLU A 114 0.03 12.82 2.86
C GLU A 114 -0.79 12.49 4.12
N VAL A 115 -2.11 12.74 4.10
CA VAL A 115 -3.02 12.37 5.19
C VAL A 115 -2.97 10.87 5.45
N SER A 116 -2.98 10.05 4.40
CA SER A 116 -2.93 8.60 4.53
C SER A 116 -1.64 8.10 5.17
N LEU A 117 -0.49 8.69 4.79
CA LEU A 117 0.81 8.39 5.38
C LEU A 117 0.87 8.79 6.87
N GLN A 118 0.31 9.93 7.23
CA GLN A 118 0.23 10.37 8.62
C GLN A 118 -0.67 9.45 9.45
N ALA A 119 -1.85 9.08 8.92
CA ALA A 119 -2.78 8.17 9.56
C ALA A 119 -2.16 6.78 9.80
N MET A 120 -1.42 6.24 8.82
CA MET A 120 -0.69 4.99 9.02
C MET A 120 0.36 5.05 10.12
N LYS A 121 1.11 6.16 10.22
CA LYS A 121 2.09 6.36 11.31
C LYS A 121 1.41 6.41 12.68
N ALA A 122 0.19 6.92 12.74
CA ALA A 122 -0.64 6.96 13.94
C ALA A 122 -1.38 5.64 14.22
N GLY A 123 -1.29 4.64 13.34
CA GLY A 123 -2.04 3.38 13.44
C GLY A 123 -3.52 3.50 13.08
N ASP A 124 -3.96 4.64 12.55
CA ASP A 124 -5.32 4.87 12.07
C ASP A 124 -5.49 4.37 10.63
N ILE A 125 -5.62 3.05 10.51
CA ILE A 125 -5.79 2.37 9.21
C ILE A 125 -7.11 2.77 8.54
N GLY A 126 -8.13 3.17 9.32
CA GLY A 126 -9.45 3.58 8.80
C GLY A 126 -9.38 4.89 8.01
N THR A 127 -8.72 5.90 8.60
CA THR A 127 -8.48 7.19 7.94
C THR A 127 -7.55 7.01 6.74
N ALA A 128 -6.47 6.23 6.90
CA ALA A 128 -5.55 5.93 5.80
C ALA A 128 -6.29 5.31 4.60
N ARG A 129 -7.15 4.32 4.83
CA ARG A 129 -7.95 3.70 3.76
C ARG A 129 -8.92 4.66 3.10
N SER A 130 -9.59 5.49 3.89
CA SER A 130 -10.59 6.44 3.37
C SER A 130 -9.95 7.40 2.37
N HIS A 131 -8.84 8.03 2.73
CA HIS A 131 -8.15 8.97 1.84
C HIS A 131 -7.46 8.27 0.66
N LEU A 132 -6.87 7.09 0.85
CA LEU A 132 -6.32 6.30 -0.27
C LEU A 132 -7.38 5.93 -1.31
N SER A 133 -8.62 5.72 -0.87
CA SER A 133 -9.74 5.42 -1.77
C SER A 133 -10.16 6.62 -2.62
N LEU A 134 -9.95 7.85 -2.13
CA LEU A 134 -10.20 9.07 -2.90
C LEU A 134 -9.13 9.29 -3.98
N SER A 135 -7.90 8.83 -3.70
CA SER A 135 -6.79 8.78 -4.67
C SER A 135 -6.94 7.68 -5.76
N GLN A 136 -8.14 7.15 -5.97
CA GLN A 136 -8.46 5.99 -6.83
C GLN A 136 -7.91 6.06 -8.26
N ARG A 137 -7.70 7.27 -8.82
CA ARG A 137 -7.20 7.46 -10.19
C ARG A 137 -5.71 7.10 -10.34
N LEU A 138 -4.91 7.26 -9.29
CA LEU A 138 -3.56 6.66 -9.18
C LEU A 138 -3.61 5.29 -8.49
N ALA A 139 -4.51 5.11 -7.52
CA ALA A 139 -4.59 3.89 -6.72
C ALA A 139 -5.03 2.65 -7.52
N SER A 140 -5.78 2.82 -8.61
CA SER A 140 -6.15 1.74 -9.54
C SER A 140 -4.94 1.10 -10.23
N PHE A 141 -3.79 1.79 -10.30
CA PHE A 141 -2.59 1.23 -10.89
C PHE A 141 -1.80 0.31 -9.92
N ILE A 142 -1.84 0.55 -8.60
CA ILE A 142 -0.89 -0.11 -7.67
C ILE A 142 -1.54 -0.67 -6.38
N PHE A 143 -2.62 -0.08 -5.87
CA PHE A 143 -2.95 -0.15 -4.43
C PHE A 143 -4.15 -1.00 -4.03
N VAL A 144 -5.06 -1.28 -4.96
CA VAL A 144 -6.34 -1.98 -4.65
C VAL A 144 -6.13 -3.33 -3.95
N ASN A 145 -4.93 -3.92 -4.01
CA ASN A 145 -4.67 -5.19 -3.35
C ASN A 145 -3.71 -5.17 -2.15
N ILE A 146 -2.79 -4.21 -2.04
CA ILE A 146 -1.79 -4.20 -0.94
C ILE A 146 -2.42 -3.68 0.35
N VAL A 147 -3.23 -2.63 0.25
CA VAL A 147 -3.84 -1.97 1.41
C VAL A 147 -5.14 -2.65 1.84
N TYR A 148 -5.83 -3.39 0.95
CA TYR A 148 -7.02 -4.17 1.30
C TYR A 148 -6.74 -5.40 2.18
N LEU A 149 -5.47 -5.76 2.36
CA LEU A 149 -5.04 -6.90 3.18
C LEU A 149 -4.52 -6.52 4.58
N ILE A 150 -4.48 -5.23 4.93
CA ILE A 150 -4.23 -4.73 6.30
C ILE A 150 -5.52 -4.71 7.11
#